data_AF-A0A4Z2FF13-F1
#
_entry.id   AF-A0A4Z2FF13-F1
#
_cell.length_a   1.000
_cell.length_b   1.000
_cell.length_c   1.000
_cell.angle_alpha   90.00
_cell.angle_beta   90.00
_cell.angle_gamma   90.00
#
_symmetry.space_group_name_H-M   'P 1'
#
loop_
_entity.id
_entity.type
_entity.pdbx_description
1 polymer ?
#
loop_
_entity_poly.entity_id
_entity_poly.type
_entity_poly.pdbx_seq_one_letter_code
_entity_poly.pdbx_strand_id
1 'polypeptide(L)'
;MVVRNPSKGSSPVPVATYVTCDHTTSSVSYFLGAFVTDLTRLHGRRVKKRPVMIVCDGSIVLLQSLSYNFCGVSLQELISKYYHIVTGKGQEDSIGLPILHRCLSHVMKNAKDLCRKHAPRHYHLAMHVFGLMTQATTLNDLDELVISAAVVFSSSHSEINVEKHFQNLQRLMTKARHWDIDDTVIVEQDFVVCNLICFYSATIWS
;
A
#
# COMPACT_ATOMS: atom_id res chain seq x y z
N MET A 1 -3.31 -15.93 -4.21
CA MET A 1 -4.36 -15.41 -3.30
C MET A 1 -4.55 -16.43 -2.18
N VAL A 2 -4.61 -16.00 -0.91
CA VAL A 2 -4.91 -16.90 0.21
C VAL A 2 -6.25 -16.46 0.80
N VAL A 3 -7.28 -17.31 0.68
CA VAL A 3 -8.56 -17.09 1.36
C VAL A 3 -8.53 -17.95 2.62
N ARG A 4 -8.38 -17.29 3.78
CA ARG A 4 -8.43 -17.98 5.09
C ARG A 4 -9.86 -17.98 5.60
N ASN A 5 -10.40 -19.16 5.89
CA ASN A 5 -11.62 -19.28 6.66
C ASN A 5 -11.28 -19.14 8.15
N PRO A 6 -12.08 -18.41 8.95
CA PRO A 6 -11.94 -18.39 10.41
C PRO A 6 -12.00 -19.79 11.06
N SER A 7 -12.60 -20.79 10.41
CA SER A 7 -12.60 -22.19 10.86
C SER A 7 -11.49 -23.00 10.19
N LYS A 8 -10.61 -23.64 10.98
CA LYS A 8 -9.59 -24.57 10.48
C LYS A 8 -10.24 -25.69 9.63
N GLY A 9 -9.66 -25.97 8.46
CA GLY A 9 -10.02 -27.14 7.63
C GLY A 9 -11.19 -26.98 6.68
N SER A 10 -11.85 -25.83 6.63
CA SER A 10 -12.90 -25.55 5.63
C SER A 10 -12.55 -24.28 4.89
N SER A 11 -12.76 -24.22 3.58
CA SER A 11 -12.83 -22.94 2.85
C SER A 11 -14.21 -22.88 2.21
N PRO A 12 -14.98 -21.80 2.39
CA PRO A 12 -16.31 -21.69 1.78
C PRO A 12 -16.21 -21.58 0.25
N VAL A 13 -15.01 -21.31 -0.26
CA VAL A 13 -14.69 -21.18 -1.68
C VAL A 13 -13.57 -22.16 -2.05
N PRO A 14 -13.67 -22.87 -3.18
CA PRO A 14 -12.66 -23.84 -3.61
C PRO A 14 -11.38 -23.14 -4.10
N VAL A 15 -10.51 -22.70 -3.19
CA VAL A 15 -9.31 -21.89 -3.52
C VAL A 15 -8.39 -22.56 -4.55
N ALA A 16 -8.37 -23.88 -4.60
CA ALA A 16 -7.59 -24.63 -5.58
C ALA A 16 -8.09 -24.49 -7.04
N THR A 17 -9.38 -24.19 -7.26
CA THR A 17 -9.93 -23.95 -8.61
C THR A 17 -9.62 -22.56 -9.14
N TYR A 18 -8.91 -21.76 -8.35
CA TYR A 18 -8.67 -20.34 -8.54
C TYR A 18 -7.18 -20.03 -8.78
N VAL A 19 -6.46 -21.01 -9.33
CA VAL A 19 -5.05 -20.91 -9.70
C VAL A 19 -4.95 -20.67 -11.20
N THR A 20 -4.31 -19.56 -11.58
CA THR A 20 -3.95 -19.27 -12.98
C THR A 20 -2.44 -19.10 -13.08
N CYS A 21 -1.86 -19.67 -14.15
CA CYS A 21 -0.47 -19.42 -14.55
C CYS A 21 -0.39 -18.31 -15.62
N ASP A 22 -1.53 -17.83 -16.11
CA ASP A 22 -1.62 -16.73 -17.06
C ASP A 22 -1.77 -15.40 -16.30
N HIS A 23 -0.89 -14.46 -16.64
CA HIS A 23 -0.75 -13.14 -16.04
C HIS A 23 -1.30 -12.01 -16.93
N THR A 24 -2.14 -12.32 -17.92
CA THR A 24 -2.86 -11.31 -18.71
C THR A 24 -4.06 -10.74 -17.93
N THR A 25 -4.43 -9.49 -18.23
CA THR A 25 -5.61 -8.85 -17.61
C THR A 25 -6.89 -9.61 -17.87
N SER A 26 -7.06 -10.18 -19.06
CA SER A 26 -8.24 -10.99 -19.40
C SER A 26 -8.36 -12.23 -18.52
N SER A 27 -7.27 -13.00 -18.37
CA SER A 27 -7.26 -14.23 -17.58
C SER A 27 -7.44 -13.96 -16.09
N VAL A 28 -6.74 -12.95 -15.54
CA VAL A 28 -6.88 -12.55 -14.14
C VAL A 28 -8.28 -11.97 -13.86
N SER A 29 -8.84 -11.20 -14.78
CA SER A 29 -10.20 -10.65 -14.65
C SER A 29 -11.28 -11.73 -14.74
N TYR A 30 -11.18 -12.66 -15.69
CA TYR A 30 -12.10 -13.80 -15.78
C TYR A 30 -12.09 -14.60 -14.48
N PHE A 31 -10.89 -14.88 -13.98
CA PHE A 31 -10.67 -15.56 -12.71
C PHE A 31 -11.36 -14.83 -11.54
N LEU A 32 -11.11 -13.52 -11.37
CA LEU A 32 -11.73 -12.73 -10.30
C LEU A 32 -13.25 -12.61 -10.46
N GLY A 33 -13.75 -12.54 -11.70
CA GLY A 33 -15.17 -12.51 -12.00
C GLY A 33 -15.88 -13.79 -11.55
N ALA A 34 -15.29 -14.96 -11.82
CA ALA A 34 -15.79 -16.24 -11.33
C ALA A 34 -15.80 -16.29 -9.79
N PHE A 35 -14.69 -15.90 -9.16
CA PHE A 35 -14.59 -15.83 -7.70
C PHE A 35 -15.66 -14.92 -7.07
N VAL A 36 -15.85 -13.72 -7.61
CA VAL A 36 -16.86 -12.76 -7.12
C VAL A 36 -18.28 -13.29 -7.34
N THR A 37 -18.51 -14.03 -8.42
CA THR A 37 -19.80 -14.69 -8.69
C THR A 37 -20.10 -15.76 -7.64
N ASP A 38 -19.12 -16.60 -7.31
CA ASP A 38 -19.27 -17.61 -6.26
C ASP A 38 -19.49 -16.98 -4.87
N LEU A 39 -18.73 -15.93 -4.53
CA LEU A 39 -18.97 -15.17 -3.30
C LEU A 39 -20.39 -14.58 -3.26
N THR A 40 -20.87 -14.05 -4.38
CA THR A 40 -22.22 -13.47 -4.49
C THR A 40 -23.29 -14.53 -4.33
N ARG A 41 -23.07 -15.74 -4.86
CA ARG A 41 -23.97 -16.89 -4.69
C ARG A 41 -24.03 -17.35 -3.23
N LEU A 42 -22.90 -17.38 -2.53
CA LEU A 42 -22.81 -17.86 -1.15
C LEU A 42 -23.26 -16.83 -0.11
N HIS A 43 -23.03 -15.54 -0.35
CA HIS A 43 -23.18 -14.50 0.66
C HIS A 43 -24.09 -13.32 0.22
N GLY A 44 -24.69 -13.42 -0.96
CA GLY A 44 -25.54 -12.40 -1.54
C GLY A 44 -24.78 -11.22 -2.15
N ARG A 45 -25.51 -10.34 -2.86
CA ARG A 45 -24.92 -9.22 -3.64
C ARG A 45 -24.13 -8.20 -2.82
N ARG A 46 -24.41 -8.07 -1.51
CA ARG A 46 -23.71 -7.13 -0.62
C ARG A 46 -22.26 -7.52 -0.35
N VAL A 47 -21.84 -8.75 -0.69
CA VAL A 47 -20.48 -9.23 -0.46
C VAL A 47 -19.43 -8.39 -1.17
N LYS A 48 -19.73 -7.79 -2.34
CA LYS A 48 -18.78 -6.92 -3.06
C LYS A 48 -18.41 -5.65 -2.27
N LYS A 49 -19.32 -5.16 -1.44
CA LYS A 49 -19.14 -3.96 -0.58
C LYS A 49 -18.59 -4.28 0.81
N ARG A 50 -18.38 -5.58 1.13
CA ARG A 50 -17.87 -6.00 2.44
C ARG A 50 -16.36 -5.83 2.61
N PRO A 51 -15.51 -6.13 1.61
CA PRO A 51 -14.09 -5.88 1.72
C PRO A 51 -13.84 -4.37 1.90
N VAL A 52 -13.41 -3.98 3.09
CA VAL A 52 -12.94 -2.61 3.36
C VAL A 52 -11.62 -2.37 2.63
N MET A 53 -10.77 -3.40 2.55
CA MET A 53 -9.45 -3.33 1.94
C MET A 53 -9.08 -4.64 1.25
N ILE A 54 -8.41 -4.56 0.10
CA ILE A 54 -7.85 -5.69 -0.64
C ILE A 54 -6.34 -5.47 -0.79
N VAL A 55 -5.54 -6.36 -0.21
CA VAL A 55 -4.08 -6.26 -0.21
C VAL A 55 -3.47 -7.18 -1.28
N CYS A 56 -2.61 -6.65 -2.14
CA CYS A 56 -1.97 -7.40 -3.23
C CYS A 56 -0.49 -7.00 -3.46
N ASP A 57 0.26 -7.78 -4.24
CA ASP A 57 1.69 -7.58 -4.53
C ASP A 57 2.01 -6.36 -5.42
N GLY A 58 0.98 -5.65 -5.88
CA GLY A 58 1.11 -4.46 -6.73
C GLY A 58 1.31 -4.77 -8.21
N SER A 59 0.98 -5.99 -8.65
CA SER A 59 0.80 -6.30 -10.07
C SER A 59 -0.27 -5.38 -10.67
N ILE A 60 0.10 -4.61 -11.70
CA ILE A 60 -0.82 -3.66 -12.36
C ILE A 60 -2.02 -4.40 -12.98
N VAL A 61 -1.77 -5.59 -13.52
CA VAL A 61 -2.78 -6.48 -14.09
C VAL A 61 -3.79 -6.89 -13.02
N LEU A 62 -3.30 -7.25 -11.84
CA LEU A 62 -4.14 -7.63 -10.71
C LEU A 62 -4.94 -6.43 -10.18
N LEU A 63 -4.30 -5.26 -10.06
CA LEU A 63 -4.96 -4.02 -9.63
C LEU A 63 -6.09 -3.60 -10.59
N GLN A 64 -5.85 -3.66 -11.89
CA GLN A 64 -6.88 -3.42 -12.92
C GLN A 64 -8.03 -4.41 -12.80
N SER A 65 -7.70 -5.69 -12.65
CA SER A 65 -8.74 -6.73 -12.57
C SER A 65 -9.56 -6.60 -11.28
N LEU A 66 -8.93 -6.24 -10.16
CA LEU A 66 -9.61 -5.97 -8.89
C LEU A 66 -10.51 -4.73 -8.96
N SER A 67 -10.03 -3.64 -9.57
CA SER A 67 -10.83 -2.41 -9.69
C SER A 67 -12.13 -2.68 -10.46
N TYR A 68 -12.04 -3.38 -11.59
CA TYR A 68 -13.24 -3.71 -12.37
C TYR A 68 -14.17 -4.68 -11.63
N ASN A 69 -13.65 -5.78 -11.08
CA ASN A 69 -14.50 -6.83 -10.53
C ASN A 69 -15.16 -6.47 -9.19
N PHE A 70 -14.47 -5.70 -8.34
CA PHE A 70 -14.96 -5.30 -7.01
C PHE A 70 -15.56 -3.90 -6.99
N CYS A 71 -14.97 -2.95 -7.72
CA CYS A 71 -15.38 -1.54 -7.69
C CYS A 71 -16.24 -1.15 -8.90
N GLY A 72 -16.25 -1.95 -9.97
CA GLY A 72 -17.03 -1.66 -11.18
C GLY A 72 -16.47 -0.53 -12.04
N VAL A 73 -15.25 -0.07 -11.75
CA VAL A 73 -14.61 1.08 -12.40
C VAL A 73 -13.20 0.74 -12.87
N SER A 74 -12.69 1.53 -13.82
CA SER A 74 -11.30 1.41 -14.24
C SER A 74 -10.32 1.74 -13.10
N LEU A 75 -9.09 1.21 -13.17
CA LEU A 75 -8.09 1.51 -12.15
C LEU A 75 -7.77 3.01 -12.10
N GLN A 76 -7.74 3.68 -13.26
CA GLN A 76 -7.51 5.11 -13.35
C GLN A 76 -8.62 5.90 -12.65
N GLU A 77 -9.88 5.55 -12.91
CA GLU A 77 -11.02 6.19 -12.27
C GLU A 77 -11.02 5.95 -10.75
N LEU A 78 -10.70 4.72 -10.32
CA LEU A 78 -10.59 4.38 -8.91
C LEU A 78 -9.50 5.19 -8.19
N ILE A 79 -8.33 5.34 -8.82
CA ILE A 79 -7.25 6.21 -8.33
C ILE A 79 -7.64 7.70 -8.41
N SER A 80 -8.52 8.12 -9.31
CA SER A 80 -9.04 9.50 -9.23
C SER A 80 -9.98 9.67 -8.04
N LYS A 81 -10.84 8.67 -7.79
CA LYS A 81 -11.82 8.69 -6.70
C LYS A 81 -11.16 8.72 -5.33
N TYR A 82 -10.17 7.88 -5.04
CA TYR A 82 -9.52 7.99 -3.73
C TYR A 82 -8.79 9.35 -3.57
N TYR A 83 -8.41 10.03 -4.65
CA TYR A 83 -7.61 11.27 -4.61
C TYR A 83 -8.50 12.39 -4.15
N HIS A 84 -9.70 12.41 -4.73
CA HIS A 84 -10.78 13.26 -4.28
C HIS A 84 -11.13 12.99 -2.82
N ILE A 85 -11.19 11.73 -2.37
CA ILE A 85 -11.41 11.42 -0.94
C ILE A 85 -10.33 12.04 -0.06
N VAL A 86 -9.04 11.79 -0.33
CA VAL A 86 -7.95 12.30 0.53
C VAL A 86 -7.81 13.83 0.48
N THR A 87 -8.21 14.46 -0.63
CA THR A 87 -8.22 15.94 -0.77
C THR A 87 -9.52 16.59 -0.30
N GLY A 88 -10.44 15.85 0.31
CA GLY A 88 -11.71 16.38 0.83
C GLY A 88 -12.75 16.74 -0.24
N LYS A 89 -12.55 16.29 -1.49
CA LYS A 89 -13.45 16.47 -2.65
C LYS A 89 -14.24 15.20 -3.01
N GLY A 90 -14.25 14.21 -2.10
CA GLY A 90 -14.87 12.90 -2.32
C GLY A 90 -16.38 13.01 -2.56
N GLN A 91 -16.89 12.19 -3.47
CA GLN A 91 -18.31 12.06 -3.77
C GLN A 91 -18.93 10.91 -2.98
N GLU A 92 -20.23 10.95 -2.70
CA GLU A 92 -20.93 9.89 -1.95
C GLU A 92 -20.82 8.52 -2.62
N ASP A 93 -20.80 8.48 -3.95
CA ASP A 93 -20.65 7.25 -4.73
C ASP A 93 -19.29 6.55 -4.55
N SER A 94 -18.32 7.26 -3.96
CA SER A 94 -16.98 6.79 -3.66
C SER A 94 -16.88 6.26 -2.22
N ILE A 95 -17.87 6.56 -1.38
CA ILE A 95 -17.98 6.07 -0.01
C ILE A 95 -18.41 4.61 -0.04
N GLY A 96 -17.54 3.73 0.47
CA GLY A 96 -17.78 2.28 0.50
C GLY A 96 -17.19 1.50 -0.67
N LEU A 97 -16.39 2.14 -1.53
CA LEU A 97 -15.50 1.41 -2.44
C LEU A 97 -14.39 0.71 -1.63
N PRO A 98 -14.08 -0.56 -1.91
CA PRO A 98 -12.93 -1.23 -1.31
C PRO A 98 -11.64 -0.46 -1.58
N ILE A 99 -10.75 -0.38 -0.58
CA ILE A 99 -9.43 0.21 -0.72
C ILE A 99 -8.48 -0.83 -1.33
N LEU A 100 -8.00 -0.58 -2.54
CA LEU A 100 -6.92 -1.38 -3.13
C LEU A 100 -5.60 -0.94 -2.54
N HIS A 101 -4.93 -1.85 -1.84
CA HIS A 101 -3.69 -1.58 -1.13
C HIS A 101 -2.56 -2.48 -1.67
N ARG A 102 -1.40 -1.89 -1.92
CA ARG A 102 -0.19 -2.68 -2.21
C ARG A 102 0.40 -3.20 -0.91
N CYS A 103 0.77 -4.47 -0.86
CA CYS A 103 1.32 -5.10 0.31
C CYS A 103 2.60 -4.37 0.75
N LEU A 104 2.67 -4.01 2.03
CA LEU A 104 3.79 -3.26 2.59
C LEU A 104 5.13 -3.97 2.36
N SER A 105 5.18 -5.30 2.47
CA SER A 105 6.41 -6.06 2.19
C SER A 105 6.90 -5.90 0.75
N HIS A 106 5.98 -5.80 -0.21
CA HIS A 106 6.33 -5.54 -1.62
C HIS A 106 6.76 -4.09 -1.84
N VAL A 107 6.09 -3.14 -1.19
CA VAL A 107 6.51 -1.72 -1.20
C VAL A 107 7.93 -1.59 -0.66
N MET A 108 8.20 -2.16 0.51
CA MET A 108 9.52 -2.08 1.17
C MET A 108 10.60 -2.85 0.41
N LYS A 109 10.27 -3.97 -0.25
CA LYS A 109 11.20 -4.66 -1.15
C LYS A 109 11.61 -3.76 -2.32
N ASN A 110 10.66 -3.10 -2.97
CA ASN A 110 10.97 -2.18 -4.06
C ASN A 110 11.75 -0.96 -3.57
N ALA A 111 11.38 -0.39 -2.42
CA ALA A 111 12.11 0.71 -1.80
C ALA A 111 13.57 0.31 -1.52
N LYS A 112 13.80 -0.91 -1.02
CA LYS A 112 15.14 -1.47 -0.79
C LYS A 112 15.96 -1.52 -2.07
N ASP A 113 15.38 -2.00 -3.17
CA ASP A 113 16.06 -2.09 -4.45
C ASP A 113 16.39 -0.68 -5.01
N LEU A 114 15.46 0.27 -4.89
CA LEU A 114 15.69 1.67 -5.25
C LEU A 114 16.80 2.32 -4.40
N CYS A 115 16.77 2.14 -3.06
CA CYS A 115 17.76 2.71 -2.16
C CYS A 115 19.16 2.16 -2.44
N ARG A 116 19.28 0.85 -2.72
CA ARG A 116 20.56 0.23 -3.09
C ARG A 116 21.12 0.81 -4.40
N LYS A 117 20.23 1.06 -5.38
CA LYS A 117 20.62 1.56 -6.69
C LYS A 117 20.96 3.05 -6.68
N HIS A 118 20.18 3.87 -5.97
CA HIS A 118 20.22 5.32 -6.08
C HIS A 118 20.83 6.04 -4.88
N ALA A 119 20.85 5.40 -3.70
CA ALA A 119 21.40 5.98 -2.48
C ALA A 119 22.32 4.99 -1.72
N PRO A 120 23.27 4.30 -2.38
CA PRO A 120 24.05 3.24 -1.73
C PRO A 120 24.83 3.73 -0.49
N ARG A 121 25.35 4.96 -0.54
CA ARG A 121 26.10 5.58 0.59
C ARG A 121 25.19 5.98 1.76
N HIS A 122 23.91 6.21 1.51
CA HIS A 122 22.93 6.66 2.49
C HIS A 122 21.76 5.67 2.62
N TYR A 123 22.03 4.39 2.34
CA TYR A 123 21.01 3.35 2.22
C TYR A 123 20.10 3.26 3.45
N HIS A 124 20.67 3.26 4.66
CA HIS A 124 19.90 3.16 5.90
C HIS A 124 19.00 4.38 6.13
N LEU A 125 19.52 5.58 5.86
CA LEU A 125 18.73 6.81 5.95
C LEU A 125 17.57 6.77 4.95
N ALA A 126 17.84 6.42 3.69
CA ALA A 126 16.83 6.32 2.66
C ALA A 126 15.74 5.27 3.01
N MET A 127 16.14 4.10 3.52
CA MET A 127 15.20 3.08 3.98
C MET A 127 14.32 3.55 5.14
N HIS A 128 14.89 4.29 6.11
CA HIS A 128 14.10 4.85 7.19
C HIS A 128 13.10 5.92 6.71
N VAL A 129 13.51 6.76 5.77
CA VAL A 129 12.63 7.76 5.16
C VAL A 129 11.45 7.08 4.44
N PHE A 130 11.71 6.02 3.65
CA PHE A 130 10.64 5.21 3.06
C PHE A 130 9.74 4.56 4.11
N GLY A 131 10.31 4.05 5.21
CA GLY A 131 9.53 3.51 6.33
C GLY A 131 8.58 4.56 6.93
N LEU A 132 9.08 5.77 7.16
CA LEU A 132 8.27 6.88 7.64
C LEU A 132 7.16 7.28 6.65
N MET A 133 7.44 7.29 5.34
CA MET A 133 6.41 7.53 4.32
C MET A 133 5.25 6.54 4.45
N THR A 134 5.53 5.26 4.72
CA THR A 134 4.50 4.23 4.88
C THR A 134 3.69 4.35 6.17
N GLN A 135 4.12 5.20 7.10
CA GLN A 135 3.45 5.45 8.39
C GLN A 135 2.75 6.81 8.44
N ALA A 136 2.85 7.63 7.39
CA ALA A 136 2.23 8.95 7.35
C ALA A 136 0.70 8.82 7.34
N THR A 137 0.03 9.36 8.36
CA THR A 137 -1.43 9.26 8.51
C THR A 137 -2.20 10.45 7.95
N THR A 138 -1.49 11.55 7.63
CA THR A 138 -2.07 12.75 7.01
C THR A 138 -1.30 13.17 5.76
N LEU A 139 -1.98 13.87 4.83
CA LEU A 139 -1.31 14.43 3.65
C LEU A 139 -0.25 15.47 4.02
N ASN A 140 -0.46 16.22 5.10
CA ASN A 140 0.50 17.22 5.56
C ASN A 140 1.79 16.57 6.07
N ASP A 141 1.68 15.49 6.85
CA ASP A 141 2.86 14.75 7.34
C ASP A 141 3.64 14.15 6.15
N LEU A 142 2.91 13.60 5.16
CA LEU A 142 3.52 13.04 3.96
C LEU A 142 4.22 14.13 3.12
N ASP A 143 3.58 15.29 2.93
CA ASP A 143 4.13 16.41 2.18
C ASP A 143 5.42 16.96 2.83
N GLU A 144 5.39 17.22 4.14
CA GLU A 144 6.56 17.67 4.90
C GLU A 144 7.75 16.70 4.76
N LEU A 145 7.45 15.40 4.82
CA LEU A 145 8.44 14.35 4.67
C LEU A 145 9.00 14.30 3.25
N VAL A 146 8.14 14.28 2.22
CA VAL A 146 8.55 14.23 0.81
C VAL A 146 9.41 15.43 0.45
N ILE A 147 9.02 16.64 0.88
CA ILE A 147 9.80 17.86 0.65
C ILE A 147 11.17 17.74 1.32
N SER A 148 11.21 17.34 2.60
CA SER A 148 12.47 17.23 3.33
C SER A 148 13.40 16.16 2.75
N ALA A 149 12.84 15.02 2.35
CA ALA A 149 13.58 13.96 1.66
C ALA A 149 14.11 14.43 0.31
N ALA A 150 13.30 15.13 -0.49
CA ALA A 150 13.70 15.65 -1.78
C ALA A 150 14.88 16.61 -1.65
N VAL A 151 14.84 17.56 -0.72
CA VAL A 151 15.95 18.50 -0.47
C VAL A 151 17.21 17.75 -0.06
N VAL A 152 17.12 16.81 0.88
CA VAL A 152 18.29 16.07 1.39
C VAL A 152 18.91 15.17 0.33
N PHE A 153 18.13 14.40 -0.42
CA PHE A 153 18.65 13.43 -1.38
C PHE A 153 19.02 14.04 -2.75
N SER A 154 18.51 15.21 -3.11
CA SER A 154 18.86 15.89 -4.36
C SER A 154 20.06 16.84 -4.24
N SER A 155 20.47 17.17 -3.02
CA SER A 155 21.56 18.14 -2.79
C SER A 155 22.93 17.49 -2.93
N SER A 156 23.83 18.17 -3.65
CA SER A 156 25.24 17.77 -3.82
C SER A 156 26.16 18.31 -2.73
N HIS A 157 25.71 19.30 -1.95
CA HIS A 157 26.48 19.99 -0.94
C HIS A 157 25.66 20.22 0.34
N SER A 158 26.35 20.36 1.47
CA SER A 158 25.72 20.66 2.75
C SER A 158 25.50 22.17 2.87
N GLU A 159 24.27 22.61 2.66
CA GLU A 159 23.86 24.00 2.85
C GLU A 159 22.94 24.14 4.06
N ILE A 160 22.75 25.37 4.56
CA ILE A 160 21.87 25.68 5.71
C ILE A 160 20.47 25.09 5.51
N ASN A 161 19.96 25.13 4.27
CA ASN A 161 18.65 24.57 3.95
C ASN A 161 18.63 23.04 4.04
N VAL A 162 19.70 22.37 3.59
CA VAL A 162 19.83 20.91 3.66
C VAL A 162 19.90 20.45 5.10
N GLU A 163 20.68 21.14 5.93
CA GLU A 163 20.80 20.84 7.36
C GLU A 163 19.45 20.97 8.07
N LYS A 164 18.69 22.03 7.79
CA LYS A 164 17.34 22.21 8.33
C LYS A 164 16.42 21.05 7.97
N HIS A 165 16.40 20.63 6.71
CA HIS A 165 15.54 19.52 6.27
C HIS A 165 16.03 18.16 6.79
N PHE A 166 17.33 17.97 6.96
CA PHE A 166 17.89 16.79 7.58
C PHE A 166 17.50 16.67 9.06
N GLN A 167 17.62 17.76 9.83
CA GLN A 167 17.15 17.81 11.21
C GLN A 167 15.65 17.55 11.32
N ASN A 168 14.87 18.02 10.34
CA ASN A 168 13.45 17.74 10.30
C ASN A 168 13.17 16.23 10.13
N LEU A 169 13.86 15.56 9.20
CA LEU A 169 13.76 14.11 9.04
C LEU A 169 14.16 13.37 10.33
N GLN A 170 15.24 13.78 11.00
CA GLN A 170 15.65 13.19 12.28
C GLN A 170 14.58 13.33 13.36
N ARG A 171 13.94 14.51 13.44
CA ARG A 171 12.83 14.76 14.36
C ARG A 171 11.64 13.84 14.09
N LEU A 172 11.25 13.68 12.82
CA LEU A 172 10.17 12.78 12.40
C LEU A 172 10.51 11.31 12.72
N MET A 173 11.76 10.89 12.49
CA MET A 173 12.24 9.54 12.82
C MET A 173 12.19 9.27 14.32
N THR A 174 12.59 10.24 15.14
CA THR A 174 12.56 10.12 16.61
C THR A 174 11.12 10.08 17.14
N LYS A 175 10.23 10.90 16.57
CA LYS A 175 8.81 10.90 16.92
C LYS A 175 8.17 9.54 16.61
N ALA A 176 8.45 8.96 15.44
CA ALA A 176 7.90 7.67 15.04
C ALA A 176 8.36 6.52 15.96
N ARG A 177 9.63 6.53 16.40
CA ARG A 177 10.15 5.53 17.36
C ARG A 177 9.45 5.55 18.71
N HIS A 178 8.90 6.69 19.13
CA HIS A 178 8.19 6.81 20.41
C HIS A 178 6.76 6.21 20.38
N TRP A 179 6.24 5.84 19.21
CA TRP A 179 4.94 5.17 19.06
C TRP A 179 5.05 3.63 19.07
N ASP A 180 6.27 3.07 19.05
CA ASP A 180 6.52 1.64 19.23
C ASP A 180 6.87 1.33 20.69
N ILE A 181 6.19 0.32 21.24
CA ILE A 181 6.14 -0.09 22.65
C ILE A 181 7.43 -0.80 23.09
N ASP A 182 7.89 -0.50 24.31
CA ASP A 182 8.74 -1.31 25.23
C ASP A 182 9.84 -2.18 24.58
N ASP A 183 11.02 -1.59 24.42
CA ASP A 183 12.28 -2.19 23.96
C ASP A 183 12.83 -3.23 24.94
N THR A 184 12.16 -4.37 25.10
CA THR A 184 12.86 -5.59 25.52
C THR A 184 12.66 -6.70 24.51
N VAL A 185 13.79 -7.13 23.95
CA VAL A 185 13.96 -8.30 23.07
C VAL A 185 13.73 -8.02 21.58
N ILE A 186 14.70 -7.35 20.96
CA ILE A 186 14.93 -7.48 19.50
C ILE A 186 15.47 -8.89 19.27
N VAL A 187 14.57 -9.82 18.97
CA VAL A 187 14.88 -11.07 18.26
C VAL A 187 14.39 -10.88 16.83
N GLU A 188 15.26 -11.20 15.85
CA GLU A 188 14.88 -11.33 14.44
C GLU A 188 13.75 -12.36 14.31
N GLN A 189 12.50 -11.89 14.32
CA GLN A 189 11.30 -12.41 13.63
C GLN A 189 10.08 -11.88 14.36
N ASP A 190 9.36 -10.97 13.70
CA ASP A 190 7.90 -10.94 13.59
C ASP A 190 7.48 -9.50 13.28
N PHE A 191 7.26 -9.19 12.00
CA PHE A 191 6.56 -7.97 11.63
C PHE A 191 5.09 -8.12 12.04
N VAL A 192 4.80 -7.77 13.29
CA VAL A 192 3.44 -7.56 13.79
C VAL A 192 2.85 -6.35 13.09
N VAL A 193 1.65 -6.55 12.57
CA VAL A 193 0.85 -5.62 11.79
C VAL A 193 0.49 -4.40 12.63
N CYS A 194 0.76 -3.20 12.12
CA CYS A 194 0.02 -2.00 12.51
C CYS A 194 -0.53 -1.31 11.25
N ASN A 195 -1.86 -1.31 11.13
CA ASN A 195 -2.61 -0.61 10.10
C ASN A 195 -2.69 0.87 10.45
N LEU A 196 -2.48 1.76 9.49
CA LEU A 196 -3.40 2.87 9.18
C LEU A 196 -2.86 3.61 7.94
N ILE A 197 -3.69 3.68 6.90
CA ILE A 197 -3.74 4.69 5.84
C ILE A 197 -2.38 5.24 5.34
N CYS A 198 -1.90 4.77 4.18
CA CYS A 198 -1.43 5.61 3.06
C CYS A 198 -0.67 4.78 2.01
N PHE A 199 -1.13 4.81 0.76
CA PHE A 199 -0.34 5.52 -0.26
C PHE A 199 -1.21 5.88 -1.46
N TYR A 200 -1.42 7.18 -1.61
CA TYR A 200 -1.68 7.81 -2.90
C TYR A 200 -0.38 7.83 -3.69
N SER A 201 -0.34 7.13 -4.83
CA SER A 201 0.40 7.61 -6.01
C SER A 201 1.86 8.06 -5.82
N ALA A 202 2.78 7.19 -5.41
CA ALA A 202 4.23 7.45 -5.58
C ALA A 202 5.03 6.28 -6.17
N THR A 203 4.37 5.46 -6.99
CA THR A 203 5.08 4.67 -8.02
C THR A 203 4.22 4.59 -9.28
N ILE A 204 3.59 5.71 -9.59
CA ILE A 204 3.15 6.02 -10.94
C ILE A 204 4.45 6.28 -11.72
N TRP A 205 4.89 5.26 -12.47
CA TRP A 205 5.94 5.30 -13.51
C TRP A 205 7.40 5.47 -13.05
N SER A 206 8.04 4.33 -12.75
CA SER A 206 9.43 4.06 -13.20
C SER A 206 9.70 2.56 -13.16
#